data_AF-S4RQK4-F1
#
_entry.id   AF-S4RQK4-F1
#
_cell.length_a   1.000
_cell.length_b   1.000
_cell.length_c   1.000
_cell.angle_alpha   90.00
_cell.angle_beta   90.00
_cell.angle_gamma   90.00
#
_symmetry.space_group_name_H-M   'P 1'
#
loop_
_entity.id
_entity.type
_entity.pdbx_description
1 polymer ?
#
loop_
_entity_poly.entity_id
_entity_poly.type
_entity_poly.pdbx_seq_one_letter_code
_entity_poly.pdbx_strand_id
1 'polypeptide(L)' 'CGENIFMSSNPRSWDEVVHSWYDEVTSPGFQYGKGATGPGAVGHYTQVVWYKSQVGCAVNYCPNHPGDLKYFYVCQYCPT' A
#
# COMPACT_ATOMS: atom_id res chain seq x y z
N CYS A 1 14.78 -3.67 -0.30
CA CYS A 1 13.67 -3.00 0.41
C CYS A 1 12.54 -2.83 -0.58
N GLY A 2 11.32 -3.08 -0.14
CA GLY A 2 10.10 -2.96 -0.93
C GLY A 2 9.32 -1.73 -0.51
N GLU A 3 8.35 -1.32 -1.31
CA GLU A 3 7.63 -0.07 -1.11
C GLU A 3 6.14 -0.26 -1.37
N ASN A 4 5.32 0.25 -0.45
CA ASN A 4 3.90 0.48 -0.70
C ASN A 4 3.64 1.99 -0.72
N ILE A 5 2.84 2.42 -1.70
CA ILE A 5 2.45 3.82 -1.86
C ILE A 5 0.93 3.96 -1.85
N PHE A 6 0.45 5.10 -1.36
CA PHE A 6 -0.96 5.47 -1.40
C PHE A 6 -1.10 6.97 -1.61
N MET A 7 -2.09 7.38 -2.40
CA MET A 7 -2.38 8.78 -2.69
C MET A 7 -3.85 9.09 -2.43
N SER A 8 -4.12 10.26 -1.85
CA SER A 8 -5.49 10.70 -1.59
C SER A 8 -5.65 12.21 -1.76
N SER A 9 -6.89 12.63 -2.02
CA SER A 9 -7.25 14.06 -2.08
C SER A 9 -7.43 14.68 -0.71
N ASN A 10 -7.76 13.88 0.30
CA ASN A 10 -7.97 14.29 1.67
C ASN A 10 -7.02 13.53 2.59
N PRO A 11 -6.68 14.07 3.78
CA PRO A 11 -5.88 13.33 4.74
C PRO A 11 -6.62 12.07 5.17
N ARG A 12 -5.91 10.94 5.14
CA ARG A 12 -6.33 9.62 5.62
C ARG A 12 -5.52 9.21 6.84
N SER A 13 -6.16 8.45 7.72
CA SER A 13 -5.45 7.79 8.82
C SER A 13 -4.53 6.69 8.29
N TRP A 14 -3.45 6.38 9.00
CA TRP A 14 -2.58 5.25 8.64
C TRP A 14 -3.33 3.92 8.68
N ASP A 15 -4.35 3.80 9.53
CA ASP A 15 -5.21 2.62 9.59
C ASP A 15 -5.97 2.40 8.27
N GLU A 16 -6.61 3.44 7.74
CA GLU A 16 -7.29 3.37 6.43
C GLU A 16 -6.31 3.04 5.30
N VAL A 17 -5.11 3.62 5.32
CA VAL A 17 -4.07 3.40 4.30
C VAL A 17 -3.62 1.94 4.31
N VAL A 18 -3.28 1.40 5.48
CA VAL A 18 -2.82 0.02 5.63
C VAL A 18 -3.93 -0.98 5.29
N HIS A 19 -5.19 -0.70 5.71
CA HIS A 19 -6.33 -1.51 5.31
C HIS A 19 -6.52 -1.52 3.80
N SER A 20 -6.36 -0.38 3.11
CA SER A 20 -6.48 -0.32 1.65
C SER A 20 -5.45 -1.20 0.92
N TRP A 21 -4.23 -1.32 1.46
CA TRP A 21 -3.22 -2.25 0.95
C TRP A 21 -3.55 -3.70 1.27
N TYR A 22 -4.13 -3.96 2.45
CA TYR A 22 -4.51 -5.30 2.88
C TYR A 22 -5.69 -5.86 2.08
N ASP A 23 -6.65 -5.00 1.71
CA ASP A 23 -7.88 -5.37 1.01
C ASP A 23 -7.66 -6.02 -0.36
N GLU A 24 -6.45 -5.92 -0.92
CA GLU A 24 -6.03 -6.68 -2.12
C GLU A 24 -6.21 -8.19 -1.95
N VAL A 25 -6.21 -8.69 -0.70
CA VAL A 25 -6.53 -10.09 -0.37
C VAL A 25 -7.94 -10.50 -0.82
N THR A 26 -8.87 -9.55 -0.86
CA THR A 26 -10.26 -9.75 -1.29
C THR A 26 -10.52 -9.24 -2.70
N SER A 27 -9.95 -8.10 -3.08
CA SER A 27 -10.12 -7.47 -4.39
C SER A 27 -8.80 -6.82 -4.82
N PRO A 28 -8.05 -7.40 -5.77
CA PRO A 28 -8.47 -8.36 -6.80
C PRO A 28 -8.56 -9.83 -6.32
N GLY A 29 -8.15 -10.12 -5.09
CA GLY A 29 -8.20 -11.45 -4.49
C GLY A 29 -6.84 -12.14 -4.51
N PHE A 30 -6.48 -12.80 -3.41
CA PHE A 30 -5.21 -13.52 -3.26
C PHE A 30 -5.42 -14.96 -2.79
N GLN A 31 -4.73 -15.91 -3.41
CA GLN A 31 -4.63 -17.30 -2.97
C GLN A 31 -3.18 -17.67 -2.65
N TYR A 32 -2.94 -18.10 -1.42
CA TYR A 32 -1.61 -18.55 -0.98
C TYR A 32 -1.09 -19.68 -1.88
N GLY A 33 0.19 -19.58 -2.27
CA GLY A 33 0.84 -20.53 -3.17
C GLY A 33 0.49 -20.39 -4.66
N LYS A 34 -0.45 -19.51 -5.03
CA LYS A 34 -0.81 -19.22 -6.43
C LYS A 34 -0.67 -17.75 -6.83
N GLY A 35 -0.90 -16.83 -5.89
CA GLY A 35 -0.85 -15.38 -6.14
C GLY A 35 -2.23 -14.77 -6.37
N ALA A 36 -2.32 -13.75 -7.23
CA ALA A 36 -3.55 -13.05 -7.54
C ALA A 36 -4.60 -13.97 -8.19
N THR A 37 -5.86 -13.88 -7.74
CA THR A 37 -6.99 -14.68 -8.26
C THR A 37 -7.87 -13.91 -9.24
N GLY A 38 -7.76 -12.59 -9.28
CA GLY A 38 -8.52 -11.71 -10.17
C GLY A 38 -7.63 -10.73 -10.94
N PRO A 39 -8.21 -9.94 -11.86
CA PRO A 39 -7.48 -8.92 -12.58
C PRO A 39 -7.06 -7.80 -11.62
N GLY A 40 -5.76 -7.69 -11.36
CA GLY A 40 -5.19 -6.63 -10.52
C GLY A 40 -3.86 -7.03 -9.88
N ALA A 41 -3.30 -6.13 -9.08
CA ALA A 41 -2.11 -6.37 -8.28
C ALA A 41 -2.49 -6.78 -6.85
N VAL A 42 -1.70 -7.68 -6.27
CA VAL A 42 -1.76 -8.10 -4.86
C VAL A 42 -0.46 -7.77 -4.12
N GLY A 43 0.35 -6.90 -4.73
CA GLY A 43 1.71 -6.58 -4.30
C GLY A 43 1.72 -5.90 -2.94
N HIS A 44 0.81 -4.94 -2.72
CA HIS A 44 0.76 -4.23 -1.45
C HIS A 44 0.38 -5.18 -0.32
N TYR A 45 -0.62 -6.04 -0.52
CA TYR A 45 -0.99 -7.05 0.48
C TYR A 45 0.18 -7.99 0.78
N THR A 46 0.82 -8.55 -0.25
CA THR A 46 1.94 -9.49 -0.02
C THR A 46 3.11 -8.83 0.71
N GLN A 47 3.34 -7.53 0.50
CA GLN A 47 4.38 -6.78 1.22
C GLN A 47 4.00 -6.52 2.68
N VAL A 48 2.72 -6.24 2.98
CA VAL A 48 2.20 -6.04 4.35
C VAL A 48 2.36 -7.30 5.20
N VAL A 49 2.08 -8.48 4.64
CA VAL A 49 2.14 -9.75 5.37
C VAL A 49 3.48 -10.47 5.27
N TRP A 50 4.52 -9.79 4.76
CA TRP A 50 5.82 -10.42 4.53
C TRP A 50 6.58 -10.66 5.84
N TYR A 51 6.89 -11.94 6.12
CA TYR A 51 7.38 -12.40 7.42
C TYR A 51 8.68 -11.74 7.92
N LYS A 52 9.50 -11.20 7.00
CA LYS A 52 10.87 -10.73 7.29
C LYS A 52 11.00 -9.20 7.35
N SER A 53 9.92 -8.47 7.06
CA SER A 53 9.99 -7.03 6.84
C SER A 53 9.91 -6.23 8.14
N GLN A 54 10.87 -5.33 8.34
CA GLN A 54 10.73 -4.15 9.20
C GLN A 54 10.18 -3.00 8.38
N VAL A 55 9.42 -2.09 8.99
CA VAL A 55 8.69 -1.03 8.26
C VAL A 55 9.05 0.37 8.77
N GLY A 56 9.17 1.31 7.83
CA GLY A 56 9.25 2.74 8.10
C GLY A 56 8.35 3.51 7.14
N CYS A 57 7.57 4.47 7.63
CA CYS A 57 6.54 5.16 6.85
C CYS A 57 6.62 6.67 6.97
N ALA A 58 6.15 7.38 5.93
CA ALA A 58 6.05 8.83 5.90
C ALA A 58 4.82 9.27 5.10
N VAL A 59 4.29 10.45 5.45
CA VAL A 59 3.23 11.14 4.70
C VAL A 59 3.68 12.55 4.39
N ASN A 60 3.38 13.02 3.18
CA ASN A 60 3.64 14.39 2.77
C ASN A 60 2.41 15.03 2.10
N TYR A 61 2.24 16.34 2.34
CA TYR A 61 1.24 17.15 1.66
C TYR A 61 1.88 17.89 0.48
N CYS A 62 1.36 17.64 -0.72
CA CYS A 62 1.87 18.08 -2.01
C CYS A 62 0.86 19.03 -2.69
N PRO A 63 0.76 20.31 -2.27
CA PRO A 63 -0.28 21.24 -2.75
C PRO A 63 -0.21 21.48 -4.27
N ASN A 64 1.00 21.50 -4.81
CA ASN A 64 1.26 21.79 -6.22
C ASN A 64 1.24 20.54 -7.11
N HIS A 65 0.94 19.35 -6.58
CA HIS A 65 0.84 18.14 -7.39
C HIS A 65 -0.32 18.26 -8.40
N PRO A 66 -0.13 17.95 -9.70
CA PRO A 66 -1.22 17.99 -10.68
C PRO A 66 -2.38 17.07 -10.29
N GLY A 67 -3.61 17.54 -10.42
CA GLY A 67 -4.82 16.81 -10.02
C GLY A 67 -5.19 16.95 -8.54
N ASP A 68 -6.14 16.14 -8.11
CA ASP A 68 -6.78 16.28 -6.78
C ASP A 68 -6.05 15.52 -5.68
N LEU A 69 -5.08 14.65 -6.01
CA LEU A 69 -4.35 13.84 -5.03
C LEU A 69 -3.23 14.66 -4.38
N LYS A 70 -3.53 15.26 -3.23
CA LYS A 70 -2.61 16.15 -2.53
C LYS A 70 -1.84 15.48 -1.39
N TYR A 71 -2.23 14.30 -0.94
CA TYR A 71 -1.57 13.59 0.15
C TYR A 71 -0.89 12.33 -0.36
N PHE A 72 0.41 12.20 -0.11
CA PHE A 72 1.22 11.07 -0.56
C PHE A 72 1.80 10.32 0.63
N TYR A 73 1.47 9.03 0.71
CA TYR A 73 1.85 8.11 1.77
C TYR A 73 2.81 7.07 1.20
N VAL A 74 3.90 6.82 1.92
CA VAL A 74 4.93 5.86 1.53
C VAL A 74 5.32 5.04 2.74
N CYS A 75 5.37 3.72 2.59
CA CYS A 75 5.98 2.81 3.55
C CYS A 75 7.05 1.97 2.86
N GLN A 76 8.24 1.94 3.45
CA GLN A 76 9.39 1.15 3.02
C GLN A 76 9.55 -0.06 3.95
N TYR A 77 9.79 -1.23 3.35
CA TYR A 77 9.86 -2.53 4.02
C TYR A 77 11.24 -3.17 3.79
N CYS A 78 11.98 -3.52 4.86
CA CYS A 78 13.34 -4.05 4.78
C CYS A 78 13.61 -5.16 5.82
N PRO A 79 14.36 -6.23 5.51
CA PRO A 79 14.71 -6.68 4.15
C PRO A 79 13.45 -7.10 3.37
N THR A 80 13.57 -7.12 2.05
CA THR A 80 12.64 -7.81 1.15
C THR A 80 12.85 -9.30 1.22
#